data_AF-A0A9Q0MIM6-F1
#
_entry.id   AF-A0A9Q0MIM6-F1
#
_cell.length_a   1.000
_cell.length_b   1.000
_cell.length_c   1.000
_cell.angle_alpha   90.00
_cell.angle_beta   90.00
_cell.angle_gamma   90.00
#
_symmetry.space_group_name_H-M   'P 1'
#
loop_
_entity.id
_entity.type
_entity.pdbx_description
1 polymer ?
#
loop_
_entity_poly.entity_id
_entity_poly.type
_entity_poly.pdbx_seq_one_letter_code
_entity_poly.pdbx_strand_id
1 'polypeptide(L)'
;GDKVSILYDPGLFPALLKNSSSNQLFHRNGGVPQKGNLKLHLEMFEKNVNELIPDKDNSGLAIIDFESWRPVYRQNFGTLQPYKDLSKKLVQQNHPRWTKNDIEKEADRIFTQHGKKFILETLRLAKELRPKARWGYYGLPFCFNGRGNVIEDCEKNIQKENDETQWLYDASDVIFPSVYMSENIPPKNRPSMVRGRVKESMRLSRNVKRSVKPSVIVYHRYKFTDSLNYLSEADNVGAIKAMKATGAEGVILWGAWNDINTKEKCIEFYDYLENVLGPSVSTFGRSYGEEEVLSV
;
A
#
# COMPACT_ATOMS: atom_id res chain seq x y z
N GLY A 1 7.90 -16.04 -2.97
CA GLY A 1 8.94 -16.77 -3.72
C GLY A 1 10.30 -16.16 -3.46
N ASP A 2 11.30 -16.49 -4.27
CA ASP A 2 12.66 -15.92 -4.20
C ASP A 2 12.71 -14.46 -4.67
N LYS A 3 11.86 -14.08 -5.64
CA LYS A 3 11.80 -12.71 -6.18
C LYS A 3 10.87 -11.77 -5.41
N VAL A 4 9.67 -12.22 -5.07
CA VAL A 4 8.63 -11.40 -4.42
C VAL A 4 7.77 -12.25 -3.49
N SER A 5 7.42 -11.69 -2.34
CA SER A 5 6.50 -12.26 -1.35
C SER A 5 5.62 -11.16 -0.77
N ILE A 6 4.30 -11.31 -0.89
CA ILE A 6 3.31 -10.43 -0.25
C ILE A 6 2.71 -11.13 0.95
N LEU A 7 2.66 -10.43 2.08
CA LEU A 7 2.07 -10.90 3.32
C LEU A 7 0.78 -10.13 3.53
N TYR A 8 -0.37 -10.80 3.36
CA TYR A 8 -1.69 -10.20 3.54
C TYR A 8 -2.06 -10.14 5.03
N ASP A 9 -2.28 -8.92 5.52
CA ASP A 9 -2.67 -8.59 6.90
C ASP A 9 -1.91 -9.39 7.98
N PRO A 10 -0.56 -9.42 7.94
CA PRO A 10 0.23 -10.29 8.79
C PRO A 10 0.29 -9.79 10.23
N GLY A 11 0.57 -10.72 11.13
CA GLY A 11 0.56 -10.49 12.56
C GLY A 11 -0.84 -10.28 13.09
N LEU A 12 -0.96 -9.44 14.12
CA LEU A 12 -2.25 -9.12 14.72
C LEU A 12 -2.46 -7.62 14.83
N PHE A 13 -2.42 -6.91 13.69
CA PHE A 13 -2.66 -5.46 13.69
C PHE A 13 -4.02 -5.14 14.33
N PRO A 14 -4.12 -4.11 15.18
CA PRO A 14 -5.39 -3.63 15.70
C PRO A 14 -6.32 -3.25 14.55
N ALA A 15 -7.54 -3.79 14.54
CA ALA A 15 -8.46 -3.56 13.44
C ALA A 15 -9.92 -3.61 13.88
N LEU A 16 -10.75 -2.79 13.24
CA LEU A 16 -12.21 -2.85 13.32
C LEU A 16 -12.71 -3.68 12.13
N LEU A 17 -13.12 -4.91 12.42
CA LEU A 17 -13.56 -5.86 11.42
C LEU A 17 -15.08 -5.96 11.43
N LYS A 18 -15.69 -6.03 10.26
CA LYS A 18 -17.15 -6.11 10.12
C LYS A 18 -17.58 -7.56 10.06
N ASN A 19 -18.53 -7.95 10.90
CA ASN A 19 -19.19 -9.24 10.78
C ASN A 19 -20.17 -9.19 9.60
N SER A 20 -19.99 -10.10 8.63
CA SER A 20 -20.79 -10.16 7.40
C SER A 20 -22.28 -10.46 7.64
N SER A 21 -22.63 -11.11 8.75
CA SER A 21 -24.01 -11.50 9.07
C SER A 21 -24.75 -10.48 9.93
N SER A 22 -24.07 -9.83 10.88
CA SER A 22 -24.71 -8.89 11.82
C SER A 22 -24.46 -7.41 11.51
N ASN A 23 -23.58 -7.11 10.55
CA ASN A 23 -23.05 -5.77 10.29
C ASN A 23 -22.38 -5.09 11.50
N GLN A 24 -22.17 -5.81 12.62
CA GLN A 24 -21.51 -5.27 13.79
C GLN A 24 -19.99 -5.30 13.63
N LEU A 25 -19.33 -4.26 14.16
CA LEU A 25 -17.88 -4.20 14.23
C LEU A 25 -17.39 -5.00 15.44
N PHE A 26 -16.41 -5.86 15.23
CA PHE A 26 -15.66 -6.49 16.32
C PHE A 26 -14.21 -5.99 16.31
N HIS A 27 -13.61 -5.96 17.49
CA HIS A 27 -12.29 -5.37 17.71
C HIS A 27 -11.24 -6.47 17.70
N ARG A 28 -10.42 -6.54 16.65
CA ARG A 28 -9.21 -7.34 16.66
C ARG A 28 -8.11 -6.56 17.37
N ASN A 29 -7.44 -7.21 18.32
CA ASN A 29 -6.33 -6.63 19.10
C ASN A 29 -6.61 -5.17 19.56
N GLY A 30 -7.75 -4.95 20.21
CA GLY A 30 -8.14 -3.63 20.73
C GLY A 30 -8.82 -2.69 19.72
N GLY A 31 -8.86 -3.04 18.43
CA GLY A 31 -9.56 -2.28 17.39
C GLY A 31 -8.79 -1.09 16.83
N VAL A 32 -8.15 -0.30 17.69
CA VAL A 32 -7.31 0.87 17.35
C VAL A 32 -5.91 0.73 17.93
N PRO A 33 -4.87 1.31 17.32
CA PRO A 33 -3.48 1.10 17.71
C PRO A 33 -3.19 1.44 19.19
N GLN A 34 -3.79 2.50 19.73
CA GLN A 34 -3.62 2.90 21.14
C GLN A 34 -4.29 1.97 22.16
N LYS A 35 -5.03 0.95 21.71
CA LYS A 35 -5.56 -0.14 22.54
C LYS A 35 -4.98 -1.51 22.18
N GLY A 36 -4.06 -1.56 21.22
CA GLY A 36 -3.48 -2.81 20.75
C GLY A 36 -2.36 -3.31 21.65
N ASN A 37 -2.27 -4.64 21.77
CA ASN A 37 -1.12 -5.33 22.33
C ASN A 37 -0.06 -5.51 21.24
N LEU A 38 0.98 -4.70 21.30
CA LEU A 38 2.08 -4.75 20.34
C LEU A 38 2.88 -6.05 20.40
N LYS A 39 3.14 -6.58 21.61
CA LYS A 39 3.89 -7.83 21.79
C LYS A 39 3.16 -8.98 21.09
N LEU A 40 1.86 -9.11 21.32
CA LEU A 40 1.02 -10.13 20.68
C LEU A 40 1.03 -9.99 19.14
N HIS A 41 0.99 -8.76 18.63
CA HIS A 41 1.10 -8.52 17.19
C HIS A 41 2.44 -9.02 16.64
N LEU A 42 3.56 -8.69 17.28
CA LEU A 42 4.91 -9.06 16.83
C LEU A 42 5.15 -10.56 16.90
N GLU A 43 4.67 -11.25 17.95
CA GLU A 43 4.74 -12.71 18.07
C GLU A 43 3.98 -13.41 16.94
N MET A 44 2.80 -12.90 16.57
CA MET A 44 2.05 -13.44 15.43
C MET A 44 2.73 -13.12 14.10
N PHE A 45 3.28 -11.91 13.97
CA PHE A 45 3.95 -11.47 12.77
C PHE A 45 5.19 -12.33 12.48
N GLU A 46 5.99 -12.63 13.51
CA GLU A 46 7.14 -13.53 13.40
C GLU A 46 6.73 -14.92 12.90
N LYS A 47 5.63 -15.48 13.42
CA LYS A 47 5.08 -16.76 12.93
C LYS A 47 4.73 -16.68 11.46
N ASN A 48 4.03 -15.62 11.03
CA ASN A 48 3.67 -15.46 9.61
C ASN A 48 4.89 -15.32 8.71
N VAL A 49 5.92 -14.55 9.11
CA VAL A 49 7.15 -14.43 8.31
C VAL A 49 7.86 -15.78 8.18
N ASN A 50 7.95 -16.55 9.27
CA ASN A 50 8.60 -17.86 9.28
C ASN A 50 7.86 -18.91 8.44
N GLU A 51 6.54 -18.81 8.35
CA GLU A 51 5.72 -19.68 7.51
C GLU A 51 5.75 -19.27 6.03
N LEU A 52 5.58 -17.97 5.74
CA LEU A 52 5.37 -17.48 4.37
C LEU A 52 6.68 -17.20 3.61
N ILE A 53 7.78 -16.93 4.33
CA ILE A 53 9.12 -16.74 3.76
C ILE A 53 10.08 -17.66 4.53
N PRO A 54 10.03 -18.99 4.34
CA PRO A 54 10.80 -19.92 5.17
C PRO A 54 12.31 -19.78 4.99
N ASP A 55 12.75 -19.39 3.80
CA ASP A 55 14.16 -19.09 3.52
C ASP A 55 14.60 -17.81 4.25
N LYS A 56 15.53 -17.97 5.20
CA LYS A 56 16.11 -16.86 5.98
C LYS A 56 17.05 -15.98 5.15
N ASP A 57 17.60 -16.52 4.06
CA ASP A 57 18.52 -15.83 3.16
C ASP A 57 17.82 -15.19 1.96
N ASN A 58 16.48 -15.24 1.91
CA ASN A 58 15.69 -14.63 0.85
C ASN A 58 16.09 -13.16 0.65
N SER A 59 16.45 -12.81 -0.58
CA SER A 59 16.87 -11.46 -0.98
C SER A 59 15.88 -10.76 -1.91
N GLY A 60 14.64 -11.27 -1.96
CA GLY A 60 13.57 -10.74 -2.78
C GLY A 60 12.91 -9.50 -2.19
N LEU A 61 11.86 -9.06 -2.87
CA LEU A 61 10.93 -8.05 -2.37
C LEU A 61 9.98 -8.69 -1.35
N ALA A 62 9.84 -8.09 -0.18
CA ALA A 62 8.92 -8.53 0.84
C ALA A 62 7.95 -7.40 1.19
N ILE A 63 6.66 -7.62 0.93
CA ILE A 63 5.62 -6.60 1.02
C ILE A 63 4.70 -6.90 2.18
N ILE A 64 4.60 -5.96 3.11
CA ILE A 64 3.59 -6.00 4.18
C ILE A 64 2.33 -5.33 3.65
N ASP A 65 1.29 -6.11 3.41
CA ASP A 65 0.00 -5.61 2.97
C ASP A 65 -0.94 -5.43 4.17
N PHE A 66 -0.94 -4.21 4.70
CA PHE A 66 -1.74 -3.81 5.85
C PHE A 66 -2.60 -2.59 5.48
N GLU A 67 -3.92 -2.80 5.36
CA GLU A 67 -4.86 -1.77 4.88
C GLU A 67 -5.97 -1.41 5.89
N SER A 68 -5.94 -1.99 7.10
CA SER A 68 -7.05 -1.81 8.06
C SER A 68 -7.23 -0.35 8.48
N TRP A 69 -6.14 0.41 8.60
CA TRP A 69 -6.16 1.86 8.85
C TRP A 69 -4.90 2.51 8.29
N ARG A 70 -4.91 3.84 8.14
CA ARG A 70 -3.80 4.63 7.59
C ARG A 70 -2.99 5.29 8.70
N PRO A 71 -1.65 5.43 8.54
CA PRO A 71 -0.78 6.03 9.55
C PRO A 71 -1.09 7.51 9.82
N VAL A 72 -1.66 8.22 8.85
CA VAL A 72 -2.13 9.60 9.03
C VAL A 72 -3.58 9.58 9.49
N TYR A 73 -3.84 10.07 10.71
CA TYR A 73 -5.16 10.05 11.32
C TYR A 73 -6.25 10.68 10.43
N ARG A 74 -6.01 11.87 9.85
CA ARG A 74 -6.99 12.54 8.97
C ARG A 74 -7.36 11.74 7.72
N GLN A 75 -6.46 10.90 7.22
CA GLN A 75 -6.68 10.08 6.03
C GLN A 75 -7.62 8.87 6.29
N ASN A 76 -8.01 8.61 7.54
CA ASN A 76 -8.96 7.54 7.89
C ASN A 76 -10.42 8.01 7.69
N PHE A 77 -10.79 8.32 6.45
CA PHE A 77 -12.14 8.73 6.04
C PHE A 77 -12.91 7.59 5.36
N GLY A 78 -14.20 7.83 5.07
CA GLY A 78 -15.06 6.87 4.39
C GLY A 78 -15.28 5.61 5.24
N THR A 79 -14.95 4.44 4.69
CA THR A 79 -15.05 3.16 5.41
C THR A 79 -14.12 3.06 6.62
N LEU A 80 -13.09 3.93 6.70
CA LEU A 80 -12.13 3.99 7.81
C LEU A 80 -12.54 5.00 8.91
N GLN A 81 -13.65 5.72 8.72
CA GLN A 81 -14.18 6.65 9.73
C GLN A 81 -14.37 6.03 11.14
N PRO A 82 -14.78 4.75 11.28
CA PRO A 82 -14.92 4.12 12.59
C PRO A 82 -13.65 4.15 13.47
N TYR A 83 -12.45 4.16 12.89
CA TYR A 83 -11.21 4.27 13.66
C TYR A 83 -11.08 5.63 14.36
N LYS A 84 -11.48 6.70 13.68
CA LYS A 84 -11.52 8.04 14.26
C LYS A 84 -12.58 8.13 15.34
N ASP A 85 -13.76 7.57 15.09
CA ASP A 85 -14.88 7.63 16.03
C ASP A 85 -14.59 6.85 17.32
N LEU A 86 -14.00 5.66 17.22
CA LEU A 86 -13.57 4.91 18.39
C LEU A 86 -12.45 5.64 19.14
N SER A 87 -11.47 6.22 18.44
CA SER A 87 -10.38 6.97 19.08
C SER A 87 -10.90 8.17 19.89
N LYS A 88 -11.81 8.96 19.31
CA LYS A 88 -12.47 10.09 20.01
C LYS A 88 -13.31 9.62 21.19
N LYS A 89 -14.06 8.52 21.04
CA LYS A 89 -14.87 7.94 22.12
C LYS A 89 -14.00 7.55 23.32
N LEU A 90 -12.86 6.93 23.08
CA LEU A 90 -11.93 6.52 24.14
C LEU A 90 -11.34 7.74 24.87
N VAL A 91 -10.99 8.81 24.15
CA VAL A 91 -10.52 10.07 24.77
C VAL A 91 -11.63 10.71 25.59
N GLN A 92 -12.84 10.81 25.04
CA GLN A 92 -14.01 11.39 25.72
C GLN A 92 -14.34 10.66 27.02
N GLN A 93 -14.20 9.33 27.06
CA GLN A 93 -14.42 8.52 28.27
C GLN A 93 -13.43 8.85 29.39
N ASN A 94 -12.16 9.09 29.03
CA ASN A 94 -11.12 9.46 30.00
C ASN A 94 -11.16 10.95 30.37
N HIS A 95 -11.74 11.80 29.50
CA HIS A 95 -11.81 13.24 29.69
C HIS A 95 -13.25 13.78 29.47
N PRO A 96 -14.22 13.48 30.35
CA PRO A 96 -15.64 13.79 30.13
C PRO A 96 -15.96 15.28 29.94
N ARG A 97 -15.09 16.18 30.42
CA ARG A 97 -15.28 17.64 30.41
C ARG A 97 -14.52 18.36 29.30
N TRP A 98 -13.73 17.65 28.48
CA TRP A 98 -12.97 18.27 27.41
C TRP A 98 -13.86 18.74 26.26
N THR A 99 -13.40 19.77 25.56
CA THR A 99 -14.09 20.25 24.36
C THR A 99 -13.93 19.24 23.21
N LYS A 100 -14.83 19.28 22.23
CA LYS A 100 -14.74 18.45 21.02
C LYS A 100 -13.39 18.63 20.30
N ASN A 101 -12.85 19.85 20.30
CA ASN A 101 -11.58 20.16 19.65
C ASN A 101 -10.39 19.54 20.39
N ASP A 102 -10.39 19.57 21.72
CA ASP A 102 -9.33 18.93 22.52
C ASP A 102 -9.38 17.41 22.38
N ILE A 103 -10.60 16.85 22.32
CA ILE A 103 -10.82 15.42 22.06
C ILE A 103 -10.28 15.00 20.69
N GLU A 104 -10.57 15.77 19.63
CA GLU A 104 -10.07 15.45 18.28
C GLU A 104 -8.54 15.50 18.23
N LYS A 105 -7.93 16.55 18.80
CA LYS A 105 -6.47 16.71 18.84
C LYS A 105 -5.79 15.58 19.59
N GLU A 106 -6.32 15.19 20.75
CA GLU A 106 -5.75 14.10 21.53
C GLU A 106 -5.99 12.74 20.88
N ALA A 107 -7.16 12.52 20.26
CA ALA A 107 -7.44 11.30 19.52
C ALA A 107 -6.48 11.10 18.35
N ASP A 108 -6.18 12.17 17.60
CA ASP A 108 -5.14 12.16 16.57
C ASP A 108 -3.78 11.81 17.18
N ARG A 109 -3.35 12.57 18.20
CA ARG A 109 -2.03 12.42 18.81
C ARG A 109 -1.78 10.98 19.28
N ILE A 110 -2.73 10.38 20.01
CA ILE A 110 -2.57 9.01 20.52
C ILE A 110 -2.66 7.95 19.42
N PHE A 111 -3.54 8.14 18.44
CA PHE A 111 -3.71 7.21 17.33
C PHE A 111 -2.44 7.19 16.48
N THR A 112 -1.97 8.37 16.06
CA THR A 112 -0.78 8.54 15.24
C THR A 112 0.48 8.04 15.95
N GLN A 113 0.63 8.33 17.26
CA GLN A 113 1.76 7.84 18.06
C GLN A 113 1.82 6.31 18.11
N HIS A 114 0.70 5.65 18.41
CA HIS A 114 0.68 4.18 18.51
C HIS A 114 0.70 3.52 17.13
N GLY A 115 0.03 4.10 16.12
CA GLY A 115 0.03 3.62 14.75
C GLY A 115 1.45 3.61 14.17
N LYS A 116 2.20 4.69 14.37
CA LYS A 116 3.63 4.77 14.05
C LYS A 116 4.43 3.66 14.73
N LYS A 117 4.20 3.42 16.02
CA LYS A 117 4.91 2.39 16.78
C LYS A 117 4.64 0.99 16.23
N PHE A 118 3.39 0.63 15.93
CA PHE A 118 3.06 -0.65 15.32
C PHE A 118 3.80 -0.82 13.99
N ILE A 119 3.67 0.13 13.07
CA ILE A 119 4.30 0.06 11.74
C ILE A 119 5.83 -0.07 11.82
N LEU A 120 6.49 0.76 12.64
CA LEU A 120 7.96 0.73 12.75
C LEU A 120 8.48 -0.55 13.40
N GLU A 121 7.83 -1.05 14.44
CA GLU A 121 8.28 -2.26 15.13
C GLU A 121 8.04 -3.52 14.29
N THR A 122 6.94 -3.57 13.53
CA THR A 122 6.71 -4.64 12.55
C THR A 122 7.80 -4.63 11.48
N LEU A 123 8.11 -3.46 10.90
CA LEU A 123 9.13 -3.33 9.87
C LEU A 123 10.53 -3.68 10.39
N ARG A 124 10.86 -3.23 11.61
CA ARG A 124 12.12 -3.57 12.29
C ARG A 124 12.26 -5.08 12.44
N LEU A 125 11.23 -5.75 12.98
CA LEU A 125 11.22 -7.20 13.15
C LEU A 125 11.31 -7.94 11.81
N ALA A 126 10.63 -7.46 10.76
CA ALA A 126 10.70 -8.05 9.43
C ALA A 126 12.14 -8.06 8.89
N LYS A 127 12.85 -6.93 9.04
CA LYS A 127 14.24 -6.78 8.64
C LYS A 127 15.21 -7.59 9.50
N GLU A 128 14.90 -7.80 10.79
CA GLU A 128 15.68 -8.69 11.66
C GLU A 128 15.52 -10.16 11.26
N LEU A 129 14.30 -10.58 10.93
CA LEU A 129 14.00 -11.95 10.55
C LEU A 129 14.52 -12.29 9.15
N ARG A 130 14.44 -11.36 8.19
CA ARG A 130 14.90 -11.53 6.80
C ARG A 130 15.77 -10.33 6.38
N PRO A 131 17.04 -10.27 6.83
CA PRO A 131 17.91 -9.10 6.65
C PRO A 131 18.36 -8.87 5.20
N LYS A 132 18.27 -9.90 4.34
CA LYS A 132 18.61 -9.77 2.91
C LYS A 132 17.42 -9.35 2.05
N ALA A 133 16.18 -9.53 2.53
CA ALA A 133 14.99 -9.13 1.82
C ALA A 133 14.82 -7.61 1.89
N ARG A 134 14.19 -7.03 0.85
CA ARG A 134 13.90 -5.60 0.80
C ARG A 134 12.45 -5.36 1.19
N TRP A 135 12.24 -4.68 2.31
CA TRP A 135 10.93 -4.53 2.93
C TRP A 135 10.25 -3.18 2.66
N GLY A 136 8.93 -3.21 2.57
CA GLY A 136 8.09 -2.02 2.49
C GLY A 136 6.61 -2.34 2.69
N TYR A 137 5.79 -1.31 2.87
CA TYR A 137 4.35 -1.43 3.00
C TYR A 137 3.65 -1.16 1.66
N TYR A 138 2.69 -2.00 1.32
CA TYR A 138 1.82 -1.79 0.16
C TYR A 138 1.00 -0.49 0.28
N GLY A 139 0.77 0.17 -0.85
CA GLY A 139 -0.20 1.25 -1.01
C GLY A 139 0.26 2.63 -0.56
N LEU A 140 1.42 2.76 0.10
CA LEU A 140 1.92 4.01 0.66
C LEU A 140 3.04 4.61 -0.22
N PRO A 141 3.13 5.95 -0.36
CA PRO A 141 2.18 6.99 0.10
C PRO A 141 0.85 7.00 -0.66
N PHE A 142 -0.18 7.58 -0.03
CA PHE A 142 -1.42 7.92 -0.73
C PHE A 142 -1.32 9.31 -1.40
N CYS A 143 -2.01 9.43 -2.54
CA CYS A 143 -2.12 10.69 -3.31
C CYS A 143 -3.57 11.18 -3.44
N PHE A 144 -4.53 10.25 -3.45
CA PHE A 144 -5.97 10.49 -3.64
C PHE A 144 -6.37 11.24 -4.94
N ASN A 145 -5.44 11.38 -5.90
CA ASN A 145 -5.67 11.88 -7.24
C ASN A 145 -6.46 10.90 -8.13
N GLY A 146 -6.89 11.38 -9.30
CA GLY A 146 -7.77 10.65 -10.21
C GLY A 146 -9.22 10.66 -9.77
N ARG A 147 -9.62 11.63 -8.92
CA ARG A 147 -11.00 11.78 -8.43
C ARG A 147 -11.42 13.23 -8.50
N GLY A 148 -12.64 13.49 -8.98
CA GLY A 148 -13.16 14.85 -9.14
C GLY A 148 -12.23 15.71 -10.00
N ASN A 149 -11.83 16.86 -9.47
CA ASN A 149 -10.98 17.84 -10.16
C ASN A 149 -9.46 17.62 -9.95
N VAL A 150 -9.07 16.68 -9.09
CA VAL A 150 -7.66 16.39 -8.81
C VAL A 150 -7.20 15.29 -9.76
N ILE A 151 -6.55 15.68 -10.85
CA ILE A 151 -6.19 14.77 -11.95
C ILE A 151 -4.79 14.17 -11.76
N GLU A 152 -3.76 15.01 -11.69
CA GLU A 152 -2.36 14.58 -11.68
C GLU A 152 -1.74 14.70 -10.30
N ASP A 153 -1.29 15.88 -9.89
CA ASP A 153 -0.54 16.03 -8.64
C ASP A 153 -1.42 15.78 -7.39
N CYS A 154 -0.83 15.17 -6.38
CA CYS A 154 -1.45 15.07 -5.05
C CYS A 154 -1.67 16.48 -4.50
N GLU A 155 -2.80 16.70 -3.82
CA GLU A 155 -3.09 18.00 -3.24
C GLU A 155 -2.02 18.40 -2.19
N LYS A 156 -1.76 19.70 -2.04
CA LYS A 156 -0.70 20.22 -1.15
C LYS A 156 -0.89 19.80 0.31
N ASN A 157 -2.13 19.68 0.79
CA ASN A 157 -2.42 19.18 2.13
C ASN A 157 -2.09 17.69 2.27
N ILE A 158 -2.30 16.88 1.22
CA ILE A 158 -1.92 15.45 1.23
C ILE A 158 -0.39 15.31 1.21
N GLN A 159 0.32 16.13 0.44
CA GLN A 159 1.79 16.14 0.45
C GLN A 159 2.35 16.48 1.85
N LYS A 160 1.76 17.47 2.54
CA LYS A 160 2.14 17.82 3.92
C LYS A 160 1.92 16.66 4.89
N GLU A 161 0.81 15.94 4.76
CA GLU A 161 0.57 14.74 5.59
C GLU A 161 1.55 13.62 5.30
N ASN A 162 1.93 13.45 4.04
CA ASN A 162 2.95 12.47 3.67
C ASN A 162 4.34 12.87 4.21
N ASP A 163 4.62 14.17 4.40
CA ASP A 163 5.84 14.63 5.07
C ASP A 163 5.87 14.21 6.56
N GLU A 164 4.70 14.16 7.22
CA GLU A 164 4.58 13.69 8.60
C GLU A 164 4.84 12.18 8.75
N THR A 165 4.80 11.42 7.64
CA THR A 165 5.13 10.00 7.58
C THR A 165 6.51 9.70 7.01
N GLN A 166 7.39 10.70 6.87
CA GLN A 166 8.76 10.51 6.39
C GLN A 166 9.52 9.39 7.14
N TRP A 167 9.24 9.24 8.44
CA TRP A 167 9.80 8.17 9.28
C TRP A 167 9.56 6.75 8.75
N LEU A 168 8.49 6.52 7.99
CA LEU A 168 8.21 5.22 7.37
C LEU A 168 9.22 4.96 6.25
N TYR A 169 9.41 5.93 5.36
CA TYR A 169 10.29 5.81 4.21
C TYR A 169 11.77 5.83 4.60
N ASP A 170 12.10 6.48 5.72
CA ASP A 170 13.43 6.40 6.31
C ASP A 170 13.79 4.95 6.74
N ALA A 171 12.79 4.18 7.19
CA ALA A 171 12.95 2.80 7.67
C ALA A 171 12.78 1.73 6.57
N SER A 172 11.96 2.01 5.55
CA SER A 172 11.68 1.10 4.42
C SER A 172 12.87 0.95 3.48
N ASP A 173 13.01 -0.21 2.85
CA ASP A 173 13.96 -0.44 1.75
C ASP A 173 13.33 -0.18 0.37
N VAL A 174 12.00 -0.25 0.28
CA VAL A 174 11.22 -0.01 -0.94
C VAL A 174 9.92 0.73 -0.60
N ILE A 175 9.47 1.61 -1.52
CA ILE A 175 8.16 2.28 -1.49
C ILE A 175 7.27 1.62 -2.54
N PHE A 176 6.08 1.16 -2.12
CA PHE A 176 5.15 0.41 -2.96
C PHE A 176 3.83 1.17 -3.21
N PRO A 177 3.82 2.26 -4.00
CA PRO A 177 2.58 2.97 -4.29
C PRO A 177 1.67 2.11 -5.17
N SER A 178 0.35 2.15 -4.88
CA SER A 178 -0.66 1.54 -5.75
C SER A 178 -1.15 2.56 -6.79
N VAL A 179 -1.06 2.21 -8.06
CA VAL A 179 -1.57 3.03 -9.18
C VAL A 179 -2.75 2.39 -9.88
N TYR A 180 -3.46 1.49 -9.18
CA TYR A 180 -4.64 0.83 -9.74
C TYR A 180 -5.66 1.87 -10.22
N MET A 181 -6.19 1.61 -11.42
CA MET A 181 -7.07 2.52 -12.13
C MET A 181 -8.53 2.15 -11.90
N SER A 182 -9.39 3.16 -11.92
CA SER A 182 -10.83 3.01 -11.99
C SER A 182 -11.29 3.34 -13.41
N GLU A 183 -12.25 2.58 -13.93
CA GLU A 183 -12.77 2.79 -15.29
C GLU A 183 -13.44 4.16 -15.43
N ASN A 184 -14.00 4.67 -14.33
CA ASN A 184 -14.60 6.01 -14.23
C ASN A 184 -13.61 7.16 -14.47
N ILE A 185 -12.30 6.91 -14.42
CA ILE A 185 -11.29 7.91 -14.78
C ILE A 185 -11.21 7.99 -16.31
N PRO A 186 -11.40 9.16 -16.95
CA PRO A 186 -11.30 9.29 -18.40
C PRO A 186 -9.95 8.76 -18.91
N PRO A 187 -9.90 8.02 -20.04
CA PRO A 187 -8.66 7.43 -20.56
C PRO A 187 -7.48 8.42 -20.64
N LYS A 188 -7.74 9.65 -21.10
CA LYS A 188 -6.75 10.73 -21.18
C LYS A 188 -6.12 11.14 -19.84
N ASN A 189 -6.81 10.91 -18.72
CA ASN A 189 -6.38 11.29 -17.37
C ASN A 189 -5.67 10.15 -16.63
N ARG A 190 -5.84 8.91 -17.07
CA ARG A 190 -5.28 7.72 -16.39
C ARG A 190 -3.76 7.76 -16.27
N PRO A 191 -2.96 8.08 -17.33
CA PRO A 191 -1.51 8.23 -17.19
C PRO A 191 -1.12 9.38 -16.25
N SER A 192 -1.87 10.48 -16.24
CA SER A 192 -1.62 11.62 -15.35
C SER A 192 -1.81 11.24 -13.88
N MET A 193 -2.84 10.46 -13.56
CA MET A 193 -3.02 9.92 -12.20
C MET A 193 -1.82 9.06 -11.79
N VAL A 194 -1.36 8.18 -12.68
CA VAL A 194 -0.19 7.33 -12.42
C VAL A 194 1.06 8.19 -12.17
N ARG A 195 1.34 9.19 -13.01
CA ARG A 195 2.48 10.11 -12.83
C ARG A 195 2.45 10.77 -11.47
N GLY A 196 1.32 11.34 -11.06
CA GLY A 196 1.21 12.03 -9.76
C GLY A 196 1.55 11.14 -8.56
N ARG A 197 1.06 9.89 -8.56
CA ARG A 197 1.34 8.91 -7.49
C ARG A 197 2.80 8.52 -7.42
N VAL A 198 3.42 8.28 -8.58
CA VAL A 198 4.85 7.94 -8.66
C VAL A 198 5.71 9.15 -8.28
N LYS A 199 5.35 10.36 -8.71
CA LYS A 199 6.05 11.60 -8.40
C LYS A 199 6.13 11.85 -6.89
N GLU A 200 5.01 11.63 -6.19
CA GLU A 200 4.97 11.77 -4.73
C GLU A 200 5.83 10.71 -4.01
N SER A 201 5.78 9.47 -4.49
CA SER A 201 6.62 8.39 -3.95
C SER A 201 8.11 8.68 -4.13
N MET A 202 8.49 9.16 -5.32
CA MET A 202 9.86 9.59 -5.61
C MET A 202 10.29 10.80 -4.79
N ARG A 203 9.37 11.73 -4.48
CA ARG A 203 9.65 12.88 -3.60
C ARG A 203 10.03 12.39 -2.19
N LEU A 204 9.25 11.49 -1.61
CA LEU A 204 9.51 10.92 -0.28
C LEU A 204 10.78 10.06 -0.24
N SER A 205 11.05 9.28 -1.30
CA SER A 205 12.32 8.54 -1.43
C SER A 205 13.52 9.48 -1.44
N ARG A 206 13.48 10.59 -2.22
CA ARG A 206 14.57 11.57 -2.28
C ARG A 206 14.79 12.31 -0.95
N ASN A 207 13.75 12.47 -0.15
CA ASN A 207 13.84 13.14 1.15
C ASN A 207 14.58 12.32 2.21
N VAL A 208 14.63 10.98 2.06
CA VAL A 208 15.35 10.08 2.96
C VAL A 208 16.81 10.51 3.08
N LYS A 209 17.36 10.58 4.29
CA LYS A 209 18.71 11.13 4.51
C LYS A 209 19.85 10.13 4.35
N ARG A 210 19.60 8.83 4.55
CA ARG A 210 20.62 7.77 4.33
C ARG A 210 21.09 7.72 2.87
N SER A 211 22.31 7.22 2.64
CA SER A 211 22.96 7.19 1.32
C SER A 211 22.16 6.37 0.31
N VAL A 212 21.84 5.13 0.66
CA VAL A 212 20.94 4.27 -0.10
C VAL A 212 19.51 4.76 0.13
N LYS A 213 18.81 5.19 -0.93
CA LYS A 213 17.39 5.58 -0.86
C LYS A 213 16.51 4.35 -1.05
N PRO A 214 15.26 4.34 -0.54
CA PRO A 214 14.34 3.27 -0.86
C PRO A 214 13.95 3.33 -2.33
N SER A 215 13.98 2.18 -3.01
CA SER A 215 13.53 2.10 -4.40
C SER A 215 12.03 2.37 -4.50
N VAL A 216 11.55 2.89 -5.63
CA VAL A 216 10.10 3.01 -5.89
C VAL A 216 9.65 1.93 -6.87
N ILE A 217 8.90 0.94 -6.37
CA ILE A 217 8.39 -0.19 -7.16
C ILE A 217 6.86 -0.14 -7.14
N VAL A 218 6.26 0.05 -8.31
CA VAL A 218 4.86 0.45 -8.42
C VAL A 218 3.93 -0.76 -8.52
N TYR A 219 2.88 -0.81 -7.70
CA TYR A 219 1.83 -1.82 -7.84
C TYR A 219 0.85 -1.42 -8.95
N HIS A 220 0.78 -2.26 -9.99
CA HIS A 220 -0.12 -2.12 -11.14
C HIS A 220 -1.05 -3.32 -11.23
N ARG A 221 -2.35 -3.08 -11.35
CA ARG A 221 -3.35 -4.14 -11.54
C ARG A 221 -3.74 -4.17 -13.01
N TYR A 222 -3.84 -5.36 -13.58
CA TYR A 222 -4.22 -5.56 -14.98
C TYR A 222 -5.74 -5.43 -15.24
N LYS A 223 -6.53 -5.11 -14.21
CA LYS A 223 -7.96 -4.86 -14.26
C LYS A 223 -8.30 -3.55 -13.57
N PHE A 224 -9.37 -2.90 -14.02
CA PHE A 224 -9.95 -1.76 -13.29
C PHE A 224 -10.44 -2.19 -11.90
N THR A 225 -10.27 -1.32 -10.90
CA THR A 225 -10.64 -1.62 -9.51
C THR A 225 -12.15 -1.77 -9.29
N ASP A 226 -12.93 -1.06 -10.08
CA ASP A 226 -14.38 -0.94 -9.97
C ASP A 226 -15.13 -1.93 -10.86
N SER A 227 -14.88 -1.93 -12.17
CA SER A 227 -15.58 -2.82 -13.10
C SER A 227 -15.00 -4.23 -13.21
N LEU A 228 -13.76 -4.42 -12.77
CA LEU A 228 -13.00 -5.67 -12.95
C LEU A 228 -12.76 -6.06 -14.42
N ASN A 229 -13.02 -5.15 -15.36
CA ASN A 229 -12.65 -5.31 -16.77
C ASN A 229 -11.14 -5.25 -16.93
N TYR A 230 -10.59 -6.03 -17.85
CA TYR A 230 -9.19 -5.93 -18.24
C TYR A 230 -8.84 -4.55 -18.77
N LEU A 231 -7.65 -4.07 -18.44
CA LEU A 231 -7.13 -2.82 -18.98
C LEU A 231 -6.84 -2.98 -20.48
N SER A 232 -7.11 -1.93 -21.26
CA SER A 232 -6.71 -1.95 -22.68
C SER A 232 -5.18 -1.90 -22.83
N GLU A 233 -4.66 -2.25 -24.01
CA GLU A 233 -3.24 -2.04 -24.36
C GLU A 233 -2.83 -0.58 -24.13
N ALA A 234 -3.67 0.37 -24.57
CA ALA A 234 -3.42 1.80 -24.40
C ALA A 234 -3.33 2.22 -22.93
N ASP A 235 -4.17 1.66 -22.06
CA ASP A 235 -4.13 1.91 -20.62
C ASP A 235 -2.84 1.35 -19.99
N ASN A 236 -2.47 0.11 -20.31
CA ASN A 236 -1.24 -0.50 -19.79
C ASN A 236 0.00 0.28 -20.26
N VAL A 237 0.14 0.52 -21.57
CA VAL A 237 1.27 1.27 -22.15
C VAL A 237 1.32 2.69 -21.60
N GLY A 238 0.18 3.36 -21.48
CA GLY A 238 0.08 4.71 -20.93
C GLY A 238 0.54 4.77 -19.46
N ALA A 239 0.10 3.82 -18.64
CA ALA A 239 0.52 3.70 -17.25
C ALA A 239 2.02 3.39 -17.12
N ILE A 240 2.52 2.41 -17.88
CA ILE A 240 3.94 2.02 -17.90
C ILE A 240 4.84 3.20 -18.29
N LYS A 241 4.50 3.92 -19.37
CA LYS A 241 5.25 5.12 -19.79
C LYS A 241 5.23 6.20 -18.71
N ALA A 242 4.10 6.41 -18.05
CA ALA A 242 3.97 7.36 -16.94
C ALA A 242 4.85 6.97 -15.73
N MET A 243 4.89 5.70 -15.35
CA MET A 243 5.74 5.18 -14.28
C MET A 243 7.21 5.43 -14.60
N LYS A 244 7.65 5.01 -15.79
CA LYS A 244 9.04 5.14 -16.25
C LYS A 244 9.49 6.60 -16.33
N ALA A 245 8.69 7.46 -16.96
CA ALA A 245 9.00 8.89 -17.09
C ALA A 245 9.10 9.62 -15.75
N THR A 246 8.50 9.08 -14.69
CA THR A 246 8.50 9.70 -13.36
C THR A 246 9.56 9.10 -12.43
N GLY A 247 10.30 8.08 -12.88
CA GLY A 247 11.43 7.49 -12.17
C GLY A 247 11.12 6.25 -11.34
N ALA A 248 10.00 5.56 -11.58
CA ALA A 248 9.79 4.24 -11.00
C ALA A 248 10.91 3.28 -11.43
N GLU A 249 11.44 2.50 -10.48
CA GLU A 249 12.52 1.55 -10.70
C GLU A 249 12.01 0.14 -11.05
N GLY A 250 10.70 -0.11 -10.87
CA GLY A 250 10.09 -1.38 -11.23
C GLY A 250 8.57 -1.33 -11.12
N VAL A 251 7.95 -2.43 -11.57
CA VAL A 251 6.50 -2.65 -11.49
C VAL A 251 6.23 -4.02 -10.92
N ILE A 252 5.25 -4.11 -10.02
CA ILE A 252 4.64 -5.37 -9.57
C ILE A 252 3.27 -5.47 -10.24
N LEU A 253 3.09 -6.49 -11.08
CA LEU A 253 1.79 -6.83 -11.63
C LEU A 253 1.02 -7.66 -10.60
N TRP A 254 -0.08 -7.13 -10.11
CA TRP A 254 -0.89 -7.78 -9.08
C TRP A 254 -2.25 -8.23 -9.63
N GLY A 255 -2.68 -9.40 -9.20
CA GLY A 255 -3.98 -10.00 -9.50
C GLY A 255 -4.63 -10.55 -8.22
N ALA A 256 -5.97 -10.48 -8.16
CA ALA A 256 -6.69 -11.07 -7.04
C ALA A 256 -6.85 -12.58 -7.25
N TRP A 257 -6.94 -13.35 -6.16
CA TRP A 257 -7.11 -14.81 -6.25
C TRP A 257 -8.33 -15.22 -7.10
N ASN A 258 -9.40 -14.43 -7.03
CA ASN A 258 -10.65 -14.68 -7.76
C ASN A 258 -10.62 -14.19 -9.21
N ASP A 259 -9.55 -13.55 -9.65
CA ASP A 259 -9.33 -13.21 -11.07
C ASP A 259 -8.95 -14.46 -11.88
N ILE A 260 -8.44 -15.52 -11.25
CA ILE A 260 -7.94 -16.76 -11.89
C ILE A 260 -8.33 -18.04 -11.11
N ASN A 261 -9.53 -18.06 -10.51
CA ASN A 261 -9.98 -19.18 -9.67
C ASN A 261 -10.78 -20.29 -10.40
N THR A 262 -10.93 -20.20 -11.73
CA THR A 262 -11.53 -21.25 -12.56
C THR A 262 -10.71 -21.44 -13.84
N LYS A 263 -10.86 -22.59 -14.49
CA LYS A 263 -10.15 -22.90 -15.74
C LYS A 263 -10.42 -21.84 -16.82
N GLU A 264 -11.68 -21.41 -16.94
CA GLU A 264 -12.12 -20.44 -17.94
C GLU A 264 -11.44 -19.09 -17.72
N LYS A 265 -11.38 -18.62 -16.47
CA LYS A 265 -10.68 -17.38 -16.11
C LYS A 265 -9.17 -17.47 -16.34
N CYS A 266 -8.57 -18.64 -16.08
CA CYS A 266 -7.15 -18.85 -16.38
C CYS A 266 -6.87 -18.78 -17.88
N ILE A 267 -7.72 -19.37 -18.72
CA ILE A 267 -7.59 -19.30 -20.19
C ILE A 267 -7.78 -17.85 -20.66
N GLU A 268 -8.81 -17.16 -20.17
CA GLU A 268 -9.05 -15.75 -20.52
C GLU A 268 -7.88 -14.85 -20.10
N PHE A 269 -7.33 -15.07 -18.90
CA PHE A 269 -6.14 -14.35 -18.43
C PHE A 269 -4.91 -14.67 -19.29
N TYR A 270 -4.70 -15.94 -19.66
CA TYR A 270 -3.59 -16.34 -20.51
C TYR A 270 -3.67 -15.67 -21.88
N ASP A 271 -4.86 -15.66 -22.51
CA ASP A 271 -5.07 -14.98 -23.79
C ASP A 271 -4.81 -13.46 -23.66
N TYR A 272 -5.27 -12.84 -22.58
CA TYR A 272 -4.99 -11.43 -22.30
C TYR A 272 -3.49 -11.17 -22.02
N LEU A 273 -2.82 -12.07 -21.33
CA LEU A 273 -1.39 -11.99 -21.04
C LEU A 273 -0.57 -12.02 -22.33
N GLU A 274 -0.80 -12.99 -23.19
CA GLU A 274 -0.06 -13.16 -24.44
C GLU A 274 -0.33 -12.03 -25.44
N ASN A 275 -1.58 -11.58 -25.54
CA ASN A 275 -1.98 -10.66 -26.61
C ASN A 275 -2.00 -9.18 -26.20
N VAL A 276 -2.03 -8.86 -24.90
CA VAL A 276 -2.18 -7.47 -24.42
C VAL A 276 -1.15 -7.10 -23.36
N LEU A 277 -1.14 -7.78 -22.21
CA LEU A 277 -0.32 -7.37 -21.06
C LEU A 277 1.17 -7.62 -21.29
N GLY A 278 1.55 -8.80 -21.76
CA GLY A 278 2.94 -9.17 -22.07
C GLY A 278 3.57 -8.22 -23.10
N PRO A 279 2.94 -8.00 -24.27
CA PRO A 279 3.40 -6.99 -25.23
C PRO A 279 3.50 -5.59 -24.63
N SER A 280 2.52 -5.16 -23.82
CA SER A 280 2.54 -3.85 -23.16
C SER A 280 3.72 -3.70 -22.20
N VAL A 281 4.03 -4.73 -21.39
CA VAL A 281 5.14 -4.72 -20.43
C VAL A 281 6.49 -4.79 -21.14
N SER A 282 6.60 -5.47 -22.28
CA SER A 282 7.84 -5.50 -23.08
C SER A 282 8.30 -4.09 -23.52
N THR A 283 7.37 -3.13 -23.63
CA THR A 283 7.69 -1.73 -23.92
C THR A 283 8.46 -1.04 -22.78
N PHE A 284 8.41 -1.56 -21.54
CA PHE A 284 9.19 -1.09 -20.40
C PHE A 284 10.69 -1.34 -20.61
N GLY A 285 11.04 -2.52 -21.15
CA GLY A 285 12.40 -3.01 -21.34
C GLY A 285 13.13 -2.45 -22.56
N ARG A 286 12.46 -2.22 -23.71
CA ARG A 286 13.11 -1.80 -24.98
C ARG A 286 13.82 -0.43 -25.00
N SER A 287 13.85 0.29 -23.88
CA SER A 287 14.58 1.57 -23.75
C SER A 287 15.70 1.54 -22.69
N TYR A 288 15.99 0.36 -22.13
CA TYR A 288 17.25 0.06 -21.47
C TYR A 288 17.88 -1.09 -22.26
N GLY A 289 19.18 -1.03 -22.55
CA GLY A 289 19.89 -2.14 -23.18
C GLY A 289 19.57 -3.44 -22.46
N GLU A 290 19.45 -4.52 -23.22
CA GLU A 290 19.08 -5.87 -22.83
C GLU A 290 19.58 -6.29 -21.44
N GLU A 291 18.79 -6.06 -20.39
CA GLU A 291 18.89 -6.80 -19.13
C GLU A 291 17.47 -7.07 -18.60
N GLU A 292 17.10 -8.34 -18.73
CA GLU A 292 16.05 -9.08 -18.01
C GLU A 292 14.69 -8.37 -17.78
N VAL A 293 13.81 -8.50 -18.78
CA VAL A 293 12.37 -8.61 -18.47
C VAL A 293 12.15 -10.01 -17.91
N LEU A 294 12.14 -10.14 -16.59
CA LEU A 294 11.68 -11.37 -15.93
C LEU A 294 10.16 -11.46 -16.08
N SER A 295 9.70 -12.19 -17.09
CA SER A 295 8.36 -12.78 -17.11
C SER A 295 8.34 -13.93 -16.09
N VAL A 296 7.47 -13.83 -15.09
CA VAL A 296 7.09 -14.96 -14.22
C VAL A 296 5.85 -15.61 -14.81
#